data_AF-A0A150L2M7-F1
#
_entry.id   AF-A0A150L2M7-F1
#
_cell.length_a   1.000
_cell.length_b   1.000
_cell.length_c   1.000
_cell.angle_alpha   90.00
_cell.angle_beta   90.00
_cell.angle_gamma   90.00
#
_symmetry.space_group_name_H-M   'P 1'
#
loop_
_entity.id
_entity.type
_entity.pdbx_description
1 polymer ?
#
loop_
_entity_poly.entity_id
_entity_poly.type
_entity_poly.pdbx_seq_one_letter_code
_entity_poly.pdbx_strand_id
1 'polypeptide(L)' 'MYRYNQHELLEWKKYIIELNKQSKDLYIIFNNNSGGDAADNAKQFIEMLSIEYQGLAPRQLDLFSENS' A
#
# COMPACT_ATOMS: atom_id res chain seq x y z
N MET A 1 -13.31 7.22 10.42
CA MET A 1 -12.43 7.73 9.36
C MET A 1 -11.02 7.76 9.91
N TYR A 2 -10.03 7.23 9.19
CA TYR A 2 -8.64 7.28 9.63
C TYR A 2 -7.69 7.28 8.43
N ARG A 3 -6.90 8.32 8.29
CA ARG A 3 -5.83 8.43 7.30
C ARG A 3 -4.51 8.26 8.03
N TYR A 4 -3.78 7.19 7.74
CA TYR A 4 -2.45 7.01 8.28
C TYR A 4 -1.57 8.14 7.80
N ASN A 5 -0.80 8.72 8.72
CA ASN A 5 0.24 9.67 8.38
C ASN A 5 1.54 8.92 7.99
N GLN A 6 2.51 9.67 7.48
CA GLN A 6 3.78 9.11 7.01
C GLN A 6 4.55 8.39 8.11
N HIS A 7 4.52 8.90 9.36
CA HIS A 7 5.25 8.30 10.48
C HIS A 7 4.70 6.92 10.82
N GLU A 8 3.38 6.78 10.87
CA GLU A 8 2.72 5.50 11.13
C GLU A 8 3.00 4.48 10.04
N LEU A 9 2.96 4.91 8.77
CA LEU A 9 3.32 4.03 7.66
C LEU A 9 4.79 3.60 7.73
N LEU A 10 5.71 4.50 8.11
CA LEU A 10 7.12 4.14 8.30
C LEU A 10 7.32 3.16 9.46
N GLU A 11 6.50 3.23 10.51
CA GLU A 11 6.52 2.26 11.59
C GLU A 11 6.03 0.89 11.10
N TRP A 12 4.90 0.85 10.39
CA TRP A 12 4.41 -0.38 9.76
C TRP A 12 5.41 -1.00 8.78
N LYS A 13 6.13 -0.18 8.00
CA LYS A 13 7.19 -0.65 7.09
C LYS A 13 8.23 -1.49 7.84
N LYS A 14 8.65 -1.05 9.03
CA LYS A 14 9.64 -1.78 9.83
C LYS A 14 9.11 -3.16 10.23
N TYR A 15 7.87 -3.23 10.73
CA TYR A 15 7.27 -4.51 11.11
C TYR A 15 7.10 -5.45 9.93
N ILE A 16 6.68 -4.93 8.78
CA ILE A 16 6.46 -5.72 7.57
C ILE A 16 7.76 -6.29 7.01
N ILE A 17 8.86 -5.54 7.05
CA ILE A 17 10.18 -6.05 6.65
C ILE A 17 10.58 -7.25 7.52
N GLU A 18 10.33 -7.21 8.83
CA GLU A 18 10.65 -8.33 9.71
C GLU A 18 9.71 -9.52 9.54
N LEU A 19 8.41 -9.27 9.31
CA LEU A 19 7.43 -10.34 9.02
C LEU A 19 7.72 -11.02 7.68
N ASN A 20 8.17 -10.27 6.68
CA ASN A 20 8.51 -10.79 5.36
C ASN A 20 9.70 -11.78 5.42
N LYS A 21 10.66 -11.57 6.31
CA LYS A 21 11.77 -12.53 6.53
C LYS A 21 11.29 -13.88 7.11
N GLN A 22 10.12 -13.89 7.74
CA GLN A 22 9.56 -15.03 8.47
C GLN A 22 8.37 -15.68 7.74
N SER A 23 7.98 -15.13 6.60
CA SER A 23 6.80 -15.55 5.86
C SER A 23 7.19 -15.91 4.44
N LYS A 24 6.62 -16.99 3.92
CA LYS A 24 6.76 -17.32 2.49
C LYS A 24 6.04 -16.28 1.63
N ASP A 25 4.84 -15.90 2.06
CA ASP A 25 3.96 -14.95 1.40
C ASP A 25 3.37 -14.02 2.46
N LEU A 26 3.31 -12.71 2.18
CA LEU A 26 2.77 -11.70 3.09
C LEU A 26 1.76 -10.81 2.36
N TYR A 27 0.55 -10.70 2.90
CA TYR A 27 -0.55 -9.92 2.33
C TYR A 27 -0.96 -8.82 3.31
N ILE A 28 -1.07 -7.58 2.82
CA ILE A 28 -1.42 -6.40 3.62
C ILE A 28 -2.73 -5.84 3.07
N ILE A 29 -3.74 -5.67 3.94
CA ILE A 29 -5.06 -5.15 3.58
C ILE A 29 -5.30 -3.85 4.34
N PHE A 30 -5.34 -2.74 3.61
CA PHE A 30 -5.79 -1.46 4.15
C PHE A 30 -7.32 -1.46 4.23
N ASN A 31 -7.86 -1.58 5.44
CA ASN A 31 -9.31 -1.59 5.72
C ASN A 31 -9.77 -0.34 6.49
N ASN A 32 -8.99 0.74 6.46
CA ASN A 32 -9.35 2.03 7.03
C ASN A 32 -10.37 2.74 6.11
N ASN A 33 -11.61 2.25 6.15
CA ASN A 33 -12.71 2.63 5.25
C ASN A 33 -13.30 4.02 5.54
N SER A 34 -12.60 5.06 5.11
CA SER A 34 -13.17 6.40 4.95
C SER A 34 -12.78 7.03 3.62
N GLY A 35 -13.76 7.27 2.75
CA GLY A 35 -13.68 8.30 1.69
C GLY A 35 -12.52 8.25 0.69
N GLY A 36 -11.76 7.15 0.60
CA GLY A 36 -10.56 7.04 -0.26
C GLY A 36 -9.23 6.88 0.49
N ASP A 37 -9.21 7.04 1.83
CA ASP A 37 -7.97 6.98 2.62
C ASP A 37 -7.26 5.63 2.53
N ALA A 38 -8.00 4.52 2.48
CA ALA A 38 -7.41 3.18 2.32
C ALA A 38 -6.62 3.05 1.01
N ALA A 39 -7.15 3.59 -0.10
CA ALA A 39 -6.50 3.53 -1.40
C ALA A 39 -5.24 4.41 -1.42
N ASP A 40 -5.32 5.64 -0.89
CA ASP A 40 -4.19 6.55 -0.79
C ASP A 40 -3.07 5.98 0.10
N ASN A 41 -3.43 5.46 1.27
CA ASN A 41 -2.45 4.85 2.18
C ASN A 41 -1.80 3.61 1.56
N ALA A 42 -2.57 2.77 0.85
CA ALA A 42 -2.01 1.64 0.13
C ALA A 42 -1.01 2.07 -0.95
N LYS A 43 -1.34 3.07 -1.78
CA LYS A 43 -0.44 3.61 -2.82
C LYS A 43 0.85 4.16 -2.22
N GLN A 44 0.74 5.01 -1.21
CA GLN A 44 1.91 5.57 -0.51
C GLN A 44 2.79 4.46 0.06
N PHE A 45 2.19 3.39 0.55
CA PHE A 45 2.93 2.30 1.16
C PHE A 45 3.61 1.37 0.15
N ILE A 46 2.99 1.14 -1.00
CA ILE A 46 3.62 0.47 -2.17
C ILE A 46 4.90 1.22 -2.57
N GLU A 47 4.82 2.54 -2.70
CA GLU A 47 5.98 3.39 -3.02
C GLU A 47 7.08 3.28 -1.96
N MET A 48 6.69 3.38 -0.67
CA MET A 48 7.62 3.25 0.45
C MET A 48 8.31 1.89 0.50
N LEU A 49 7.63 0.82 0.12
CA LEU A 49 8.19 -0.54 0.07
C LEU A 49 8.95 -0.82 -1.23
N SER A 50 8.92 0.11 -2.19
CA SER A 50 9.54 -0.05 -3.51
C SER A 50 9.04 -1.33 -4.21
N ILE A 51 7.74 -1.60 -4.10
CA ILE A 51 7.10 -2.74 -4.77
C ILE A 51 6.86 -2.35 -6.23
N GLU A 52 7.56 -3.03 -7.13
CA GLU A 52 7.33 -2.88 -8.56
C GLU A 52 6.32 -3.91 -9.04
N TYR A 53 5.25 -3.44 -9.67
CA TYR A 53 4.30 -4.33 -10.31
C TYR A 53 4.82 -4.75 -11.68
N GLN A 54 5.23 -6.00 -11.82
CA GLN A 54 5.58 -6.59 -13.12
C GLN A 54 4.33 -7.25 -13.73
N GLY A 55 3.94 -6.81 -14.93
CA GLY A 55 2.90 -7.48 -15.72
C GLY A 55 1.45 -7.10 -15.41
N LEU A 56 1.19 -5.94 -14.81
CA LEU A 56 -0.19 -5.41 -14.76
C LEU A 56 -0.69 -5.19 -16.19
N ALA A 57 -1.79 -5.86 -16.54
CA ALA A 57 -2.48 -5.54 -17.77
C ALA A 57 -2.90 -4.05 -17.72
N PRO A 58 -2.76 -3.26 -18.82
CA PRO A 58 -2.94 -1.81 -18.81
C PRO A 58 -4.22 -1.30 -18.13
N ARG A 59 -5.32 -2.08 -18.16
CA ARG A 59 -6.60 -1.74 -17.51
C ARG A 59 -6.55 -1.66 -15.98
N GLN A 60 -5.59 -2.29 -15.31
CA GLN A 60 -5.45 -2.17 -13.84
C GLN A 60 -4.78 -0.85 -13.42
N LEU A 61 -4.03 -0.21 -14.31
CA LEU A 61 -3.45 1.12 -14.07
C LEU A 61 -4.49 2.25 -14.20
N ASP A 62 -5.51 2.05 -15.05
CA ASP A 62 -6.63 2.98 -15.23
C ASP A 62 -7.40 3.23 -13.92
N LEU A 63 -7.48 2.23 -13.04
CA LEU A 63 -8.10 2.36 -11.71
C LEU A 63 -7.43 3.41 -10.81
N PHE A 64 -6.20 3.81 -11.13
CA PHE A 64 -5.40 4.74 -10.34
C PHE A 64 -5.13 6.06 -11.04
N SER A 65 -5.63 6.24 -12.27
CA SER A 65 -5.30 7.34 -13.17
C SER A 65 -6.30 8.50 -13.16
N GLU A 66 -7.44 8.40 -12.49
CA GLU A 66 -8.37 9.53 -12.34
C GLU A 66 -7.97 10.40 -11.14
N ASN A 67 -7.12 11.40 -11.42
CA ASN A 67 -7.16 12.77 -10.90
C ASN A 67 -5.92 13.54 -11.40
N SER A 68 -6.07 14.21 -12.55
CA SER A 68 -5.28 15.40 -12.94
C SER A 68 -6.15 16.64 -12.77
#